data_AF-A0A4Z0QQJ5-F1
#
_entry.id   AF-A0A4Z0QQJ5-F1
#
_cell.length_a   1.000
_cell.length_b   1.000
_cell.length_c   1.000
_cell.angle_alpha   90.00
_cell.angle_beta   90.00
_cell.angle_gamma   90.00
#
_symmetry.space_group_name_H-M   'P 1'
#
loop_
_entity.id
_entity.type
_entity.pdbx_description
1 polymer ?
#
loop_
_entity_poly.entity_id
_entity_poly.type
_entity_poly.pdbx_seq_one_letter_code
_entity_poly.pdbx_strand_id
1 'polypeptide(L)'
;MTFQYGLPLILIFEKGVRQEGIYAFGIAPFTILTWDSEVRTLLMLSLTVSRWKEILQNWAAEVRGGYYIQTQPEFEYMNND
;
A
#
# COMPACT_ATOMS: atom_id res chain seq x y z
N MET A 1 -0.58 -6.60 -13.26
CA MET A 1 -1.40 -5.64 -14.03
C MET A 1 -1.44 -4.29 -13.32
N THR A 2 -1.89 -4.18 -12.06
CA THR A 2 -1.88 -2.92 -11.26
C THR A 2 -0.55 -2.14 -11.28
N PHE A 3 0.58 -2.85 -11.23
CA PHE A 3 1.92 -2.25 -11.35
C PHE A 3 2.14 -1.48 -12.67
N GLN A 4 1.64 -2.01 -13.79
CA GLN A 4 1.82 -1.41 -15.11
C GLN A 4 1.01 -0.12 -15.28
N TYR A 5 -0.02 0.06 -14.46
CA TYR A 5 -0.83 1.27 -14.39
C TYR A 5 -0.29 2.28 -13.35
N GLY A 6 0.90 2.05 -12.77
CA GLY A 6 1.52 2.99 -11.82
C GLY A 6 0.75 3.16 -10.51
N LEU A 7 -0.21 2.27 -10.21
CA LEU A 7 -0.94 2.30 -8.94
C LEU A 7 -0.05 1.76 -7.82
N PRO A 8 -0.11 2.38 -6.62
CA PRO A 8 0.72 1.97 -5.50
C PRO A 8 0.36 0.55 -5.06
N LEU A 9 1.39 -0.23 -4.71
CA LEU A 9 1.25 -1.63 -4.37
C LEU A 9 1.75 -1.89 -2.94
N ILE A 10 1.01 -2.70 -2.19
CA ILE A 10 1.43 -3.20 -0.87
C ILE A 10 2.08 -4.58 -1.04
N LEU A 11 3.19 -4.77 -0.34
CA LEU A 11 3.84 -6.07 -0.17
C LEU A 11 3.87 -6.43 1.32
N ILE A 12 3.36 -7.62 1.67
CA ILE A 12 3.40 -8.14 3.04
C ILE A 12 4.34 -9.34 3.08
N PHE A 13 5.23 -9.39 4.07
CA PHE A 13 6.13 -10.52 4.28
C PHE A 13 6.30 -10.84 5.76
N GLU A 14 6.62 -12.10 6.03
CA GLU A 14 6.95 -12.58 7.36
C GLU A 14 8.44 -12.34 7.68
N LYS A 15 8.70 -11.85 8.89
CA LYS A 15 10.05 -11.62 9.41
C LYS A 15 10.79 -12.95 9.53
N GLY A 16 12.01 -13.00 9.02
CA GLY A 16 12.84 -14.21 9.04
C GLY A 16 12.77 -15.05 7.76
N VAL A 17 11.84 -14.75 6.85
CA VAL A 17 11.81 -15.35 5.50
C VAL A 17 12.78 -14.59 4.59
N ARG A 18 13.58 -15.31 3.79
CA ARG A 18 14.55 -14.72 2.85
C ARG A 18 13.84 -13.82 1.84
N GLN A 19 14.33 -12.58 1.70
CA GLN A 19 13.80 -11.57 0.78
C GLN A 19 14.56 -11.57 -0.55
N GLU A 20 14.42 -12.63 -1.34
CA GLU A 20 15.08 -12.75 -2.66
C GLU A 20 14.07 -12.48 -3.80
N GLY A 21 14.43 -11.65 -4.80
CA GLY A 21 13.59 -11.37 -5.98
C GLY A 21 13.12 -9.91 -6.13
N ILE A 22 11.80 -9.70 -6.29
CA ILE A 22 11.13 -8.38 -6.48
C ILE A 22 11.45 -7.37 -5.34
N TYR A 23 12.06 -7.88 -4.27
CA TYR A 23 12.48 -7.22 -3.03
C TYR A 23 13.85 -6.53 -3.12
N ALA A 24 14.61 -6.72 -4.21
CA ALA A 24 15.84 -5.97 -4.41
C ALA A 24 15.50 -4.46 -4.43
N PHE A 25 16.02 -3.75 -3.44
CA PHE A 25 15.80 -2.32 -3.22
C PHE A 25 15.89 -1.57 -4.57
N GLY A 26 14.78 -0.92 -4.97
CA GLY A 26 14.74 -0.07 -6.17
C GLY A 26 13.87 -0.53 -7.34
N ILE A 27 13.14 -1.66 -7.25
CA ILE A 27 12.34 -2.16 -8.38
C ILE A 27 10.98 -1.46 -8.55
N ALA A 28 10.41 -0.80 -7.53
CA ALA A 28 9.19 0.02 -7.66
C ALA A 28 8.73 0.68 -6.35
N PRO A 29 7.81 1.68 -6.40
CA PRO A 29 7.25 2.34 -5.22
C PRO A 29 6.28 1.39 -4.49
N PHE A 30 6.84 0.43 -3.75
CA PHE A 30 6.07 -0.48 -2.92
C PHE A 30 5.99 0.01 -1.48
N THR A 31 4.80 -0.07 -0.90
CA THR A 31 4.62 0.03 0.55
C THR A 31 4.88 -1.35 1.16
N ILE A 32 5.94 -1.44 1.95
CA ILE A 32 6.49 -2.69 2.48
C ILE A 32 6.00 -2.89 3.92
N LEU A 33 5.24 -3.97 4.16
CA LEU A 33 4.69 -4.37 5.46
C LEU A 33 5.38 -5.64 5.96
N THR A 34 6.00 -5.56 7.13
CA THR A 34 6.57 -6.72 7.82
C THR A 34 5.60 -7.24 8.87
N TRP A 35 5.31 -8.53 8.80
CA TRP A 35 4.60 -9.29 9.81
C TRP A 35 5.58 -10.16 10.59
N ASP A 36 5.36 -10.32 11.89
CA ASP A 36 6.14 -11.19 12.74
C ASP A 36 5.15 -12.13 13.46
N SER A 37 5.19 -13.41 13.10
CA SER A 37 4.30 -14.43 13.66
C SER A 37 4.68 -14.86 15.08
N GLU A 38 5.91 -14.55 15.51
CA GLU A 38 6.42 -14.90 16.84
C GLU A 38 6.02 -13.87 17.91
N VAL A 39 5.40 -12.76 17.52
CA VAL A 39 4.85 -11.77 18.44
C VAL A 39 3.68 -12.36 19.22
N ARG A 40 3.95 -12.80 20.45
CA ARG A 40 2.97 -13.46 21.33
C ARG A 40 2.30 -12.52 22.34
N THR A 41 2.81 -11.30 22.51
CA THR A 41 2.28 -10.37 23.52
C THR A 41 1.09 -9.58 22.98
N LEU A 42 -0.04 -9.60 23.69
CA LEU A 42 -1.27 -8.85 23.35
C LEU A 42 -1.03 -7.36 23.04
N LEU A 43 -0.14 -6.71 23.81
CA LEU A 43 0.23 -5.30 23.59
C LEU A 43 0.94 -5.08 22.24
N MET A 44 1.84 -5.98 21.86
CA MET A 44 2.52 -5.88 20.57
C MET A 44 1.58 -6.22 19.42
N LEU A 45 0.66 -7.17 19.62
CA LEU A 45 -0.37 -7.48 18.63
C LEU A 45 -1.31 -6.29 18.40
N SER A 46 -1.78 -5.61 19.45
CA SER A 46 -2.67 -4.44 19.30
C SER A 46 -1.97 -3.26 18.61
N LEU A 47 -0.71 -2.98 18.96
CA LEU A 47 0.12 -1.96 18.30
C LEU A 47 0.40 -2.31 16.83
N THR A 48 0.56 -3.60 16.54
CA THR A 48 0.71 -4.08 15.17
C THR A 48 -0.59 -3.87 14.41
N VAL A 49 -1.73 -4.28 14.95
CA VAL A 49 -3.04 -4.09 14.31
C VAL A 49 -3.37 -2.62 14.06
N SER A 50 -3.09 -1.73 15.02
CA SER A 50 -3.34 -0.28 14.84
C SER A 50 -2.45 0.30 13.73
N ARG A 51 -1.16 -0.02 13.73
CA ARG A 51 -0.22 0.43 12.70
C ARG A 51 -0.59 -0.10 11.31
N TRP A 52 -1.04 -1.35 11.23
CA TRP A 52 -1.47 -1.95 9.96
C TRP A 52 -2.72 -1.28 9.42
N LYS A 53 -3.67 -0.94 10.30
CA LYS A 53 -4.88 -0.21 9.93
C LYS A 53 -4.54 1.14 9.30
N GLU A 54 -3.65 1.91 9.92
CA GLU A 54 -3.23 3.22 9.39
C GLU A 54 -2.55 3.08 8.02
N ILE A 55 -1.64 2.12 7.87
CA ILE A 55 -0.94 1.91 6.59
C ILE A 55 -1.92 1.49 5.48
N LEU A 56 -2.86 0.59 5.78
CA LEU A 56 -3.88 0.17 4.82
C LEU A 56 -4.85 1.30 4.45
N GLN A 57 -5.21 2.16 5.41
CA GLN A 57 -6.04 3.34 5.15
C GLN A 57 -5.33 4.33 4.21
N ASN A 58 -4.05 4.62 4.49
CA ASN A 58 -3.26 5.52 3.66
C ASN A 58 -3.09 4.97 2.24
N TRP A 59 -2.72 3.69 2.11
CA TRP A 59 -2.59 3.06 0.80
C TRP A 59 -3.90 3.06 0.02
N ALA A 60 -5.03 2.75 0.67
CA ALA A 60 -6.33 2.77 0.00
C ALA A 60 -6.69 4.19 -0.51
N ALA A 61 -6.29 5.24 0.23
CA ALA A 61 -6.45 6.62 -0.22
C ALA A 61 -5.56 6.92 -1.44
N GLU A 62 -4.30 6.48 -1.45
CA GLU A 62 -3.39 6.66 -2.58
C GLU A 62 -3.89 5.91 -3.84
N VAL A 63 -4.34 4.67 -3.70
CA VAL A 63 -4.93 3.90 -4.82
C VAL A 63 -6.15 4.62 -5.38
N ARG A 64 -7.04 5.10 -4.50
CA ARG A 64 -8.25 5.82 -4.92
C ARG A 64 -7.90 7.12 -5.64
N GLY A 65 -6.96 7.89 -5.11
CA GLY A 65 -6.48 9.13 -5.75
C GLY A 65 -5.85 8.87 -7.11
N GLY A 66 -4.95 7.87 -7.20
CA GLY A 66 -4.33 7.49 -8.46
C GLY A 66 -5.34 7.00 -9.50
N TYR A 67 -6.30 6.17 -9.09
CA TYR A 67 -7.37 5.70 -9.97
C TYR A 67 -8.29 6.83 -10.43
N TYR A 68 -8.65 7.75 -9.54
CA TYR A 68 -9.45 8.93 -9.89
C TYR A 68 -8.75 9.76 -10.97
N ILE A 69 -7.47 10.08 -10.79
CA ILE A 69 -6.68 10.84 -11.76
C ILE A 69 -6.60 10.11 -13.11
N GLN A 70 -6.48 8.79 -13.10
CA GLN A 70 -6.40 7.99 -14.34
C GLN A 70 -7.73 7.85 -15.08
N THR A 71 -8.84 8.00 -14.37
CA THR A 71 -10.19 7.79 -14.92
C THR A 71 -10.98 9.09 -15.06
N GLN A 72 -10.39 10.24 -14.68
CA GLN A 72 -11.04 11.52 -14.81
C GLN A 72 -11.28 11.84 -16.30
N PRO A 73 -12.45 12.39 -16.65
CA PRO A 73 -12.73 12.81 -18.02
C PRO A 73 -11.78 13.96 -18.43
N GLU A 74 -11.33 13.98 -19.69
CA GLU A 74 -10.49 15.07 -20.23
C GLU A 74 -11.17 16.44 -20.19
N PHE A 75 -12.51 16.47 -20.12
CA PHE A 75 -13.30 17.68 -20.07
C PHE A 75 -14.21 17.65 -18.85
N GLU A 76 -13.93 18.51 -17.87
CA GLU A 76 -14.86 18.80 -16.78
C GLU A 76 -15.94 19.75 -17.29
N TYR A 77 -17.22 19.45 -17.02
CA TYR A 77 -18.29 20.42 -17.21
C TYR A 77 -18.14 21.50 -16.13
N MET A 78 -17.35 22.53 -16.41
CA MET A 78 -17.39 23.77 -15.64
C MET A 78 -18.74 24.45 -15.90
N ASN A 79 -19.71 24.22 -15.02
CA ASN A 79 -20.75 25.22 -14.84
C ASN A 79 -20.09 26.41 -14.15
N ASN A 80 -19.66 27.38 -14.97
CA ASN A 80 -19.46 28.76 -14.51
C ASN A 80 -20.84 29.32 -14.17
N ASP A 81 -21.24 29.18 -12.90
CA ASP A 81 -22.24 30.04 -12.27
C ASP A 81 -21.52 31.13 -11.45
#